data_AF-E2AS42-F1
#
_entry.id   AF-E2AS42-F1
#
_cell.length_a   1.000
_cell.length_b   1.000
_cell.length_c   1.000
_cell.angle_alpha   90.00
_cell.angle_beta   90.00
_cell.angle_gamma   90.00
#
_symmetry.space_group_name_H-M   'P 1'
#
loop_
_entity.id
_entity.type
_entity.pdbx_description
1 polymer ?
#
loop_
_entity_poly.entity_id
_entity_poly.type
_entity_poly.pdbx_seq_one_letter_code
_entity_poly.pdbx_strand_id
1 'polypeptide(L)' 'FITIPYVENSSHDLYRLLWNSGFNVVYKITKKLNNLIRRGKDSLYNNDKTNVVYKLNCKDCNLSYIGQTKRHLRTRVKD' A
#
# COMPACT_ATOMS: atom_id res chain seq x y z
N PHE A 1 22.22 -10.20 -9.92
CA PHE A 1 21.55 -11.15 -9.01
C PHE A 1 20.12 -11.34 -9.50
N ILE A 2 19.66 -12.58 -9.69
CA ILE A 2 18.30 -12.91 -10.12
C ILE A 2 17.51 -13.38 -8.90
N THR A 3 16.26 -12.94 -8.78
CA THR A 3 15.39 -13.34 -7.67
C THR A 3 14.27 -14.21 -8.19
N ILE A 4 14.13 -15.42 -7.63
CA ILE A 4 13.12 -16.38 -8.05
C ILE A 4 12.16 -16.67 -6.88
N PRO A 5 10.85 -16.83 -7.14
CA PRO A 5 9.92 -17.21 -6.08
C PRO A 5 10.22 -18.63 -5.61
N TYR A 6 10.25 -18.87 -4.30
CA TYR A 6 10.31 -20.23 -3.78
C TYR A 6 8.96 -20.92 -4.02
N VAL A 7 9.00 -21.99 -4.80
CA VAL A 7 7.88 -22.90 -5.08
C VAL A 7 8.44 -24.30 -4.91
N GLU A 8 7.80 -25.10 -4.06
CA GLU A 8 8.21 -26.47 -3.79
C GLU A 8 8.35 -27.25 -5.12
N ASN A 9 9.44 -27.99 -5.25
CA ASN A 9 9.86 -28.73 -6.45
C ASN A 9 10.28 -27.87 -7.66
N SER A 10 9.43 -26.96 -8.18
CA SER A 10 9.75 -26.24 -9.43
C SER A 10 10.90 -25.23 -9.31
N SER A 11 11.03 -24.57 -8.16
CA SER A 11 12.02 -23.50 -8.02
C SER A 11 13.46 -24.01 -7.90
N HIS A 12 13.65 -25.27 -7.51
CA HIS A 12 14.97 -25.86 -7.33
C HIS A 12 15.68 -26.15 -8.66
N ASP A 13 14.95 -26.73 -9.62
CA ASP A 13 15.50 -27.00 -10.95
C ASP A 13 15.90 -25.70 -11.64
N LEU A 14 15.05 -24.68 -11.53
CA LEU A 14 15.30 -23.36 -12.09
C LEU A 14 16.48 -22.65 -11.42
N TYR A 15 16.62 -22.79 -10.09
CA TYR A 15 17.81 -22.32 -9.36
C TYR A 15 19.09 -22.97 -9.90
N ARG A 16 19.08 -24.30 -10.04
CA ARG A 16 20.25 -25.07 -10.47
C ARG A 16 20.67 -24.72 -11.90
N LEU A 17 19.71 -24.58 -12.81
CA LEU A 17 19.96 -24.16 -14.19
C LEU A 17 20.60 -22.77 -14.27
N LEU A 18 20.04 -21.80 -13.54
CA LEU A 18 20.55 -20.43 -13.52
C LEU A 18 21.91 -20.33 -12.83
N TRP A 19 22.12 -21.08 -11.74
CA TRP A 19 23.39 -21.13 -11.04
C TRP A 19 24.51 -21.71 -11.91
N ASN A 20 24.23 -22.83 -12.59
CA ASN A 20 25.17 -23.45 -13.53
C ASN A 20 25.48 -22.55 -14.74
N SER A 21 24.58 -21.64 -15.08
CA SER A 21 24.79 -20.64 -16.13
C SER A 21 25.58 -19.41 -15.65
N GLY A 22 26.10 -19.42 -14.41
CA GLY A 22 26.91 -18.34 -13.84
C GLY A 22 26.10 -17.19 -13.24
N PHE A 23 24.78 -17.31 -13.11
CA PHE A 23 23.96 -16.29 -12.46
C PHE A 23 23.96 -16.47 -10.94
N ASN A 24 24.03 -15.35 -10.24
CA ASN A 24 23.86 -15.34 -8.79
C ASN A 24 22.36 -15.25 -8.46
N VAL A 25 21.79 -16.33 -7.92
CA VAL A 25 20.32 -16.51 -7.75
C VAL A 25 19.95 -16.50 -6.28
N VAL A 26 18.83 -15.87 -5.94
CA VAL A 26 18.30 -15.82 -4.56
C VAL A 26 16.82 -16.16 -4.54
N TYR A 27 16.39 -16.96 -3.56
CA TYR A 27 14.98 -17.25 -3.35
C TYR A 27 14.25 -16.08 -2.68
N LYS A 28 13.01 -15.83 -3.11
CA LYS A 28 12.08 -14.87 -2.52
C LYS A 28 10.79 -15.56 -2.13
N ILE A 29 10.40 -15.37 -0.87
CA ILE A 29 9.08 -15.78 -0.38
C ILE A 29 8.06 -14.74 -0.89
N THR A 30 7.12 -15.19 -1.71
CA THR A 30 6.04 -14.34 -2.26
C THR A 30 4.94 -14.08 -1.24
N LYS A 31 4.57 -15.09 -0.45
CA LYS A 31 3.54 -15.03 0.60
C LYS A 31 4.16 -14.74 1.97
N LYS A 32 4.66 -13.53 2.17
CA LYS A 32 5.16 -13.10 3.50
C LYS A 32 3.98 -13.00 4.48
N LEU A 33 4.21 -13.35 5.76
CA LEU A 33 3.19 -13.23 6.79
C LEU A 33 2.63 -11.80 6.88
N ASN A 34 3.47 -10.78 6.72
CA ASN A 34 3.04 -9.36 6.73
C ASN A 34 2.09 -8.97 5.58
N ASN A 35 2.03 -9.77 4.50
CA ASN A 35 1.05 -9.58 3.43
C ASN A 35 -0.33 -10.15 3.81
N LEU A 36 -0.37 -11.14 4.71
CA LEU A 36 -1.60 -11.79 5.19
C LEU A 36 -2.10 -11.14 6.48
N ILE A 37 -1.19 -10.94 7.43
CA ILE A 37 -1.42 -10.36 8.75
C ILE A 37 -0.54 -9.12 8.84
N ARG A 38 -1.09 -8.00 8.38
CA ARG A 38 -0.40 -6.71 8.45
C ARG A 38 -0.53 -6.15 9.86
N ARG A 39 0.59 -5.88 10.53
CA ARG A 39 0.60 -5.12 11.79
C ARG A 39 0.35 -3.64 11.47
N GLY A 40 -0.93 -3.27 11.32
CA GLY A 40 -1.36 -1.89 11.06
C GLY A 40 -2.87 -1.74 11.20
N LYS A 41 -3.34 -0.50 11.40
CA LYS A 41 -4.77 -0.20 11.35
C LYS A 41 -5.28 -0.42 9.93
N ASP A 42 -6.55 -0.80 9.80
CA ASP A 42 -7.22 -0.87 8.51
C ASP A 42 -7.17 0.49 7.82
N SER A 43 -6.93 0.47 6.50
CA SER A 43 -6.97 1.69 5.71
C SER A 43 -8.41 2.18 5.65
N LEU A 44 -8.66 3.33 6.27
CA LEU A 44 -9.97 4.00 6.19
C LEU A 44 -10.13 4.68 4.83
N TYR A 45 -11.37 4.69 4.32
CA TYR A 45 -11.73 5.52 3.18
C TYR A 45 -11.55 7.00 3.54
N ASN A 46 -11.29 7.87 2.55
CA ASN A 46 -10.95 9.27 2.82
C ASN A 46 -12.02 10.01 3.64
N ASN A 47 -13.29 9.68 3.42
CA ASN A 47 -14.44 10.25 4.13
C ASN A 47 -14.48 9.87 5.62
N ASP A 48 -13.86 8.75 5.99
CA ASP A 48 -13.81 8.25 7.37
C ASP A 48 -12.50 8.63 8.07
N LYS A 49 -11.63 9.41 7.43
CA LYS A 49 -10.40 9.90 8.07
C LYS A 49 -10.68 11.09 8.99
N THR A 50 -9.92 11.16 10.08
CA THR A 50 -9.81 12.31 10.98
C THR A 50 -8.43 12.96 10.80
N ASN A 51 -8.25 14.18 11.31
CA ASN A 51 -7.00 14.94 11.26
C ASN A 51 -6.51 15.24 9.83
N VAL A 52 -7.41 15.24 8.85
CA VAL A 52 -7.10 15.56 7.45
C VAL A 52 -7.37 17.04 7.17
N VAL A 53 -6.57 17.63 6.29
CA VAL A 53 -6.81 18.97 5.74
C VAL A 53 -7.74 18.85 4.54
N TYR A 54 -8.77 19.69 4.47
CA TYR A 54 -9.74 19.73 3.38
C TYR A 54 -9.94 21.15 2.87
N LYS A 55 -10.41 21.26 1.63
CA LYS A 55 -10.71 22.53 0.95
C LYS A 55 -12.15 22.54 0.47
N LEU A 56 -12.89 23.59 0.82
CA LEU A 56 -14.22 23.88 0.27
C LEU A 56 -14.14 25.12 -0.61
N ASN A 57 -14.58 24.99 -1.86
CA ASN A 57 -14.59 26.11 -2.80
C ASN A 57 -15.93 26.84 -2.73
N CYS A 58 -15.87 28.17 -2.74
CA CYS A 58 -17.03 29.02 -3.03
C CYS A 58 -17.49 28.72 -4.47
N LYS A 59 -18.79 28.53 -4.67
CA LYS A 59 -19.33 28.29 -6.03
C LYS A 59 -19.42 29.58 -6.84
N ASP A 60 -19.68 30.69 -6.16
CA ASP A 60 -19.99 31.97 -6.78
C ASP A 60 -18.79 32.94 -6.78
N CYS A 61 -17.64 32.52 -6.27
CA CYS A 61 -16.47 33.37 -6.10
C CYS A 61 -15.14 32.59 -6.04
N ASN A 62 -14.02 33.26 -6.31
CA ASN A 62 -12.66 32.66 -6.31
C ASN A 62 -12.08 32.42 -4.90
N LEU A 63 -12.95 32.31 -3.88
CA LEU A 63 -12.53 32.07 -2.50
C LEU A 63 -12.65 30.59 -2.14
N SER A 64 -11.85 30.17 -1.17
CA SER A 64 -11.91 28.82 -0.62
C SER A 64 -11.64 28.80 0.86
N TYR A 65 -12.37 27.97 1.59
CA TYR A 65 -12.11 27.65 2.98
C TYR A 65 -11.19 26.44 3.09
N ILE A 66 -10.13 26.53 3.90
CA ILE A 66 -9.23 25.42 4.20
C ILE A 66 -9.25 25.20 5.70
N GLY A 67 -9.48 23.95 6.11
CA GLY A 67 -9.54 23.58 7.53
C GLY A 67 -9.02 22.18 7.79
N GLN A 68 -8.74 21.88 9.06
CA GLN A 68 -8.36 20.54 9.51
C GLN A 68 -9.51 19.91 10.30
N THR A 69 -9.76 18.61 10.09
CA THR A 69 -10.85 17.91 10.77
C THR A 69 -10.39 17.28 12.09
N LYS A 70 -11.12 17.49 13.18
CA LYS A 70 -10.99 16.64 14.40
C LYS A 70 -11.90 15.41 14.32
N ARG A 71 -13.06 15.55 13.67
CA ARG A 71 -14.05 14.49 13.39
C ARG A 71 -13.82 13.88 11.99
N HIS A 72 -14.59 12.85 11.63
CA HIS A 72 -14.53 12.27 10.29
C HIS A 72 -14.85 13.31 9.22
N LEU A 73 -14.13 13.27 8.09
CA LEU A 73 -14.30 14.21 6.98
C LEU A 73 -15.76 14.27 6.51
N ARG A 74 -16.45 13.13 6.43
CA ARG A 74 -17.87 13.06 6.02
C ARG A 74 -18.80 13.91 6.89
N THR A 75 -18.54 13.95 8.20
CA THR A 75 -19.35 14.76 9.12
C THR A 75 -19.08 16.22 8.88
N ARG A 76 -17.81 16.60 8.69
CA ARG A 76 -17.42 18.00 8.53
C ARG A 76 -17.87 18.63 7.21
N VAL A 77 -17.93 17.86 6.14
CA VAL A 77 -18.40 18.32 4.81
C VAL A 77 -19.92 18.40 4.73
N LYS A 78 -20.63 17.68 5.60
CA LYS A 78 -22.10 17.73 5.70
C LYS A 78 -22.60 18.94 6.49
N ASP A 79 -21.80 19.42 7.45
CA ASP A 79 -22.06 20.62 8.27
C ASP A 79 -21.82 21.90 7.47
#